data_AF-A0A7V1LHD3-F1
#
_entry.id   AF-A0A7V1LHD3-F1
#
_cell.length_a   1.000
_cell.length_b   1.000
_cell.length_c   1.000
_cell.angle_alpha   90.00
_cell.angle_beta   90.00
_cell.angle_gamma   90.00
#
_symmetry.space_group_name_H-M   'P 1'
#
loop_
_entity.id
_entity.type
_entity.pdbx_description
1 polymer ?
#
loop_
_entity_poly.entity_id
_entity_poly.type
_entity_poly.pdbx_seq_one_letter_code
_entity_poly.pdbx_strand_id
1 'polypeptide(L)'
;MKIWIIALKEFRTFFDSLTAYILLVVFLGLSGFFTWISGSDIFFIGQATLQPFFSVAYWTLFFFIPALTMRMLAEENNSGTIELLLTKPITDWQIIMGKFTACLMLIIIALLLTLPYYISIAFLGNVDNGAAISGYLGLVLISSAYIGIGLFASSISNNQIVSFLVSLFIGIFFL
;
A
#
# COMPACT_ATOMS: atom_id res chain seq x y z
N MET A 1 9.32 -19.54 -10.72
CA MET A 1 8.73 -18.96 -11.95
C MET A 1 7.22 -18.70 -11.84
N LYS A 2 6.41 -19.65 -11.33
CA LYS A 2 4.95 -19.48 -11.20
C LYS A 2 4.50 -18.28 -10.33
N ILE A 3 5.18 -18.00 -9.21
CA ILE A 3 4.86 -16.89 -8.30
C ILE A 3 4.92 -15.53 -9.00
N TRP A 4 6.00 -15.29 -9.75
CA TRP A 4 6.22 -14.03 -10.48
C TRP A 4 5.16 -13.80 -11.56
N ILE A 5 4.72 -14.86 -12.23
CA ILE A 5 3.66 -14.79 -13.24
C ILE A 5 2.32 -14.40 -12.59
N ILE A 6 2.00 -14.97 -11.42
CA ILE A 6 0.82 -14.57 -10.65
C ILE A 6 0.94 -13.11 -10.24
N ALA A 7 2.08 -12.70 -9.66
CA ALA A 7 2.30 -11.33 -9.25
C ALA A 7 2.11 -10.32 -10.41
N LEU A 8 2.70 -10.59 -11.58
CA LEU A 8 2.53 -9.76 -12.78
C LEU A 8 1.09 -9.70 -13.29
N LYS A 9 0.38 -10.83 -13.26
CA LYS A 9 -1.02 -10.89 -13.66
C LYS A 9 -1.86 -10.02 -12.73
N GLU A 10 -1.77 -10.24 -11.42
CA GLU A 10 -2.53 -9.49 -10.42
C GLU A 10 -2.15 -8.00 -10.42
N PHE A 11 -0.85 -7.69 -10.59
CA PHE A 11 -0.38 -6.33 -10.76
C PHE A 11 -1.00 -5.66 -12.00
N ARG A 12 -1.07 -6.33 -13.15
CA ARG A 12 -1.78 -5.80 -14.32
C ARG A 12 -3.26 -5.60 -14.05
N THR A 13 -3.91 -6.55 -13.39
CA THR A 13 -5.33 -6.44 -13.03
C THR A 13 -5.60 -5.18 -12.21
N PHE A 14 -4.69 -4.79 -11.30
CA PHE A 14 -4.83 -3.54 -10.56
C PHE A 14 -4.83 -2.29 -11.44
N PHE A 15 -4.03 -2.26 -12.51
CA PHE A 15 -3.98 -1.15 -13.46
C PHE A 15 -5.06 -1.24 -14.54
N ASP A 16 -5.56 -2.43 -14.86
CA ASP A 16 -6.71 -2.61 -15.73
C ASP A 16 -7.99 -2.12 -15.03
N SER A 17 -8.06 -2.30 -13.71
CA SER A 17 -9.07 -1.66 -12.88
C SER A 17 -8.70 -0.20 -12.56
N LEU A 18 -9.70 0.67 -12.48
CA LEU A 18 -9.49 2.08 -12.09
C LEU A 18 -8.91 2.25 -10.66
N THR A 19 -8.82 1.16 -9.88
CA THR A 19 -8.41 1.19 -8.48
C THR A 19 -6.97 1.66 -8.28
N ALA A 20 -6.00 1.18 -9.08
CA ALA A 20 -4.61 1.62 -8.92
C ALA A 20 -4.45 3.11 -9.19
N TYR A 21 -5.14 3.64 -10.22
CA TYR A 21 -5.11 5.05 -10.54
C TYR A 21 -5.74 5.90 -9.44
N ILE A 22 -6.92 5.52 -8.93
CA ILE A 22 -7.56 6.22 -7.81
C ILE A 22 -6.66 6.21 -6.59
N LEU A 23 -6.08 5.06 -6.25
CA LEU A 23 -5.17 4.92 -5.11
C LEU A 23 -3.97 5.85 -5.27
N LEU A 24 -3.28 5.82 -6.42
CA LEU A 24 -2.11 6.67 -6.65
C LEU A 24 -2.45 8.15 -6.61
N VAL A 25 -3.54 8.57 -7.27
CA VAL A 25 -3.96 9.98 -7.30
C VAL A 25 -4.35 10.48 -5.92
N VAL A 26 -5.12 9.71 -5.15
CA VAL A 26 -5.54 10.12 -3.81
C VAL A 26 -4.36 10.07 -2.84
N PHE A 27 -3.48 9.07 -2.94
CA PHE A 27 -2.28 8.98 -2.10
C PHE A 27 -1.33 10.15 -2.33
N LEU A 28 -1.03 10.47 -3.60
CA LEU A 28 -0.18 11.61 -3.97
C LEU A 28 -0.88 12.94 -3.66
N GLY A 29 -2.18 13.04 -3.93
CA GLY A 29 -2.97 14.22 -3.63
C GLY A 29 -3.00 14.55 -2.15
N LEU A 30 -3.29 13.58 -1.29
CA LEU A 30 -3.30 13.75 0.17
C LEU A 30 -1.90 14.02 0.70
N SER A 31 -0.91 13.19 0.36
CA SER A 31 0.46 13.38 0.85
C SER A 31 1.04 14.72 0.38
N GLY A 32 0.82 15.11 -0.87
CA GLY A 32 1.22 16.41 -1.40
C GLY A 32 0.50 17.58 -0.73
N PHE A 33 -0.82 17.53 -0.63
CA PHE A 33 -1.62 18.58 0.02
C PHE A 33 -1.18 18.81 1.47
N PHE A 34 -1.00 17.73 2.24
CA PHE A 34 -0.60 17.86 3.63
C PHE A 34 0.87 18.25 3.83
N THR A 35 1.74 17.95 2.86
CA THR A 35 3.16 18.35 2.93
C THR A 35 3.38 19.82 2.55
N TRP A 36 2.58 20.36 1.62
CA TRP A 36 2.84 21.67 1.00
C TRP A 36 1.82 22.77 1.32
N ILE A 37 0.57 22.41 1.66
CA ILE A 37 -0.56 23.37 1.77
C ILE A 37 -1.18 23.38 3.18
N SER A 38 -1.20 22.24 3.88
CA SER A 38 -1.84 22.13 5.18
C SER A 38 -0.87 22.41 6.33
N GLY A 39 -0.90 23.63 6.89
CA GLY A 39 -0.79 24.01 8.32
C GLY A 39 0.44 23.61 9.16
N SER A 40 1.07 22.47 8.89
CA SER A 40 2.42 22.05 9.29
C SER A 40 3.39 22.32 8.15
N ASP A 41 3.26 23.48 7.51
CA ASP A 41 4.12 23.82 6.38
C ASP A 41 5.57 23.81 6.84
N ILE A 42 6.43 23.23 6.03
CA ILE A 42 7.89 23.35 6.14
C ILE A 42 8.30 24.83 6.33
N PHE A 43 7.50 25.74 5.75
CA PHE A 43 7.63 27.19 5.89
C PHE A 43 7.23 27.74 7.28
N PHE A 44 6.24 27.15 7.96
CA PHE A 44 5.86 27.51 9.34
C PHE A 44 6.81 26.89 10.37
N ILE A 45 7.31 25.68 10.12
CA ILE A 45 8.27 24.98 10.99
C ILE A 45 9.69 25.58 10.83
N GLY A 46 10.00 26.16 9.66
CA GLY A 46 11.30 26.76 9.36
C GLY A 46 12.43 25.74 9.21
N GLN A 47 12.10 24.45 9.05
CA GLN A 47 13.06 23.36 8.92
C GLN A 47 12.69 22.46 7.74
N ALA A 48 13.68 22.16 6.90
CA ALA A 48 13.57 21.23 5.78
C ALA A 48 13.46 19.77 6.30
N THR A 49 12.25 19.34 6.66
CA THR A 49 11.97 18.00 7.19
C THR A 49 10.86 17.29 6.42
N LEU A 50 10.99 15.96 6.28
CA LEU A 50 10.00 15.09 5.65
C LEU A 50 9.03 14.45 6.65
N GLN A 51 9.12 14.82 7.91
CA GLN A 51 8.31 14.22 8.96
C GLN A 51 6.80 14.40 8.77
N PRO A 52 6.29 15.58 8.30
CA PRO A 52 4.87 15.74 7.97
C PRO A 52 4.43 14.75 6.88
N PHE A 53 5.25 14.58 5.83
CA PHE A 53 5.01 13.61 4.77
C PHE A 53 4.90 12.18 5.31
N PHE A 54 5.88 11.74 6.11
CA PHE A 54 5.89 10.37 6.65
C PHE A 54 4.68 10.10 7.55
N SER A 55 4.26 11.08 8.35
CA SER A 55 3.06 10.96 9.20
C SER A 55 1.80 10.77 8.36
N VAL A 56 1.61 11.60 7.32
CA VAL A 56 0.43 11.51 6.44
C VAL A 56 0.46 10.22 5.63
N ALA A 57 1.62 9.84 5.12
CA ALA A 57 1.79 8.60 4.36
C ALA A 57 1.47 7.37 5.21
N TYR A 58 1.90 7.34 6.47
CA TYR A 58 1.56 6.28 7.42
C TYR A 58 0.05 6.10 7.57
N TRP A 59 -0.67 7.18 7.88
CA TRP A 59 -2.13 7.14 8.05
C TRP A 59 -2.87 6.80 6.76
N THR A 60 -2.39 7.30 5.62
CA THR A 60 -3.01 7.01 4.33
C THR A 60 -2.84 5.54 3.97
N LEU A 61 -1.64 4.98 4.15
CA LEU A 61 -1.35 3.56 3.90
C LEU A 61 -2.14 2.65 4.84
N PHE A 62 -2.35 3.05 6.09
CA PHE A 62 -3.18 2.31 7.04
C PHE A 62 -4.61 2.08 6.51
N PHE A 63 -5.23 3.05 5.85
CA PHE A 63 -6.54 2.86 5.22
C PHE A 63 -6.46 2.20 3.84
N PHE A 64 -5.43 2.53 3.05
CA PHE A 64 -5.35 2.16 1.65
C PHE A 64 -5.00 0.69 1.44
N ILE A 65 -4.15 0.13 2.30
CA ILE A 65 -3.70 -1.26 2.16
C ILE A 65 -4.84 -2.27 2.41
N PRO A 66 -5.63 -2.13 3.48
CA PRO A 66 -6.92 -2.82 3.64
C PRO A 66 -7.82 -2.72 2.40
N ALA A 67 -8.01 -1.51 1.87
CA ALA A 67 -8.87 -1.30 0.71
C ALA A 67 -8.32 -1.98 -0.56
N LEU A 68 -7.00 -2.07 -0.70
CA LEU A 68 -6.36 -2.76 -1.83
C LEU A 68 -6.47 -4.29 -1.70
N THR A 69 -6.28 -4.81 -0.49
CA THR A 69 -6.21 -6.25 -0.22
C THR A 69 -7.58 -6.90 -0.02
N MET A 70 -8.63 -6.13 0.30
CA MET A 70 -9.95 -6.70 0.61
C MET A 70 -10.54 -7.54 -0.52
N ARG A 71 -10.22 -7.23 -1.78
CA ARG A 71 -10.74 -7.91 -2.98
C ARG A 71 -9.95 -9.15 -3.37
N MET A 72 -8.70 -9.24 -2.95
CA MET A 72 -7.71 -10.20 -3.45
C MET A 72 -8.16 -11.67 -3.33
N LEU A 73 -8.76 -12.06 -2.20
CA LEU A 73 -9.23 -13.42 -1.96
C LEU A 73 -10.75 -13.48 -1.79
N ALA A 74 -11.35 -12.46 -1.16
CA ALA A 74 -12.80 -12.42 -0.94
C ALA A 74 -13.60 -12.40 -2.26
N GLU A 75 -13.11 -11.76 -3.32
CA GLU A 75 -13.80 -11.73 -4.61
C GLU A 75 -13.68 -13.06 -5.37
N GLU A 76 -12.53 -13.74 -5.25
CA GLU A 76 -12.34 -15.07 -5.82
C GLU A 76 -13.16 -16.14 -5.07
N ASN A 77 -13.35 -15.95 -3.76
CA ASN A 77 -14.20 -16.81 -2.90
C ASN A 77 -15.68 -16.61 -3.27
N ASN A 78 -16.12 -15.37 -3.38
CA ASN A 78 -17.51 -15.05 -3.68
C ASN A 78 -17.92 -15.44 -5.11
N SER A 79 -17.01 -15.31 -6.07
CA SER A 79 -17.25 -15.70 -7.48
C SER A 79 -17.06 -17.20 -7.76
N GLY A 80 -16.66 -18.00 -6.76
CA GLY A 80 -16.38 -19.43 -6.92
C GLY A 80 -15.16 -19.76 -7.79
N THR A 81 -14.39 -18.75 -8.23
CA THR A 81 -13.20 -18.96 -9.07
C THR A 81 -12.02 -19.55 -8.31
N ILE A 82 -12.05 -19.55 -6.97
CA ILE A 82 -11.05 -20.25 -6.16
C ILE A 82 -11.02 -21.76 -6.46
N GLU A 83 -12.16 -22.41 -6.72
CA GLU A 83 -12.19 -23.83 -7.07
C GLU A 83 -11.50 -24.11 -8.42
N LEU A 84 -11.64 -23.19 -9.37
CA LEU A 84 -10.95 -23.25 -10.68
C LEU A 84 -9.45 -22.95 -10.57
N LEU A 85 -9.02 -22.20 -9.56
CA LEU A 85 -7.61 -21.95 -9.28
C LEU A 85 -6.95 -23.14 -8.58
N LEU A 86 -7.64 -23.76 -7.63
CA LEU A 86 -7.15 -24.92 -6.86
C LEU A 86 -7.07 -26.20 -7.71
N THR A 87 -7.85 -26.31 -8.79
CA THR A 87 -7.74 -27.41 -9.75
C THR A 87 -6.49 -27.32 -10.64
N LYS A 88 -5.81 -26.18 -10.68
CA LYS A 88 -4.50 -26.05 -11.35
C LYS A 88 -3.38 -26.56 -10.44
N PRO A 89 -2.26 -27.06 -11.00
CA PRO A 89 -1.11 -27.53 -10.23
C PRO A 89 -0.28 -26.34 -9.70
N ILE A 90 -0.90 -25.53 -8.84
CA ILE A 90 -0.36 -24.34 -8.19
C ILE A 90 -0.62 -24.52 -6.69
N THR A 91 0.42 -24.38 -5.87
CA THR A 91 0.30 -24.49 -4.41
C THR A 91 -0.26 -23.19 -3.82
N ASP A 92 -1.04 -23.25 -2.75
CA ASP A 92 -1.61 -22.08 -2.05
C ASP A 92 -0.54 -21.03 -1.70
N TRP A 93 0.63 -21.48 -1.26
CA TRP A 93 1.78 -20.62 -0.98
C TRP A 93 2.21 -19.75 -2.17
N GLN A 94 2.11 -20.26 -3.39
CA GLN A 94 2.46 -19.51 -4.61
C GLN A 94 1.44 -18.43 -4.93
N ILE A 95 0.16 -18.68 -4.60
CA ILE A 95 -0.93 -17.72 -4.78
C ILE A 95 -0.77 -16.58 -3.78
N ILE A 96 -0.59 -16.91 -2.50
CA ILE A 96 -0.43 -15.93 -1.42
C ILE A 96 0.80 -15.05 -1.68
N MET A 97 1.95 -15.64 -1.98
CA MET A 97 3.18 -14.88 -2.28
C MET A 97 3.06 -14.03 -3.55
N GLY A 98 2.34 -14.52 -4.57
CA GLY A 98 2.07 -13.75 -5.78
C GLY A 98 1.24 -12.50 -5.51
N LYS A 99 0.12 -12.66 -4.79
CA LYS A 99 -0.78 -11.56 -4.41
C LYS A 99 -0.11 -10.56 -3.48
N PHE A 100 0.64 -11.05 -2.49
CA PHE A 100 1.46 -10.21 -1.60
C PHE A 100 2.44 -9.35 -2.40
N THR A 101 3.19 -9.96 -3.31
CA THR A 101 4.19 -9.27 -4.12
C THR A 101 3.55 -8.24 -5.05
N ALA A 102 2.38 -8.53 -5.62
CA ALA A 102 1.64 -7.58 -6.47
C ALA A 102 1.21 -6.32 -5.69
N CYS A 103 0.65 -6.49 -4.49
CA CYS A 103 0.29 -5.38 -3.62
C CYS A 103 1.53 -4.56 -3.21
N LEU A 104 2.61 -5.24 -2.83
CA LEU A 104 3.85 -4.61 -2.40
C LEU A 104 4.47 -3.78 -3.55
N MET A 105 4.48 -4.30 -4.78
CA MET A 105 4.94 -3.55 -5.95
C MET A 105 4.15 -2.26 -6.18
N LEU A 106 2.81 -2.31 -6.05
CA LEU A 106 1.97 -1.12 -6.21
C LEU A 106 2.32 -0.06 -5.17
N ILE A 107 2.53 -0.46 -3.91
CA ILE A 107 2.95 0.46 -2.84
C ILE A 107 4.35 1.02 -3.09
N ILE A 108 5.30 0.19 -3.53
CA ILE A 108 6.64 0.68 -3.91
C ILE A 108 6.53 1.74 -5.00
N ILE A 109 5.70 1.53 -6.01
CA ILE A 109 5.48 2.52 -7.07
C ILE A 109 4.87 3.79 -6.49
N ALA A 110 3.86 3.68 -5.63
CA ALA A 110 3.26 4.83 -4.95
C ALA A 110 4.32 5.63 -4.17
N LEU A 111 5.19 4.97 -3.41
CA LEU A 111 6.29 5.60 -2.67
C LEU A 111 7.35 6.19 -3.60
N LEU A 112 7.71 5.53 -4.70
CA LEU A 112 8.65 6.08 -5.70
C LEU A 112 8.10 7.37 -6.33
N LEU A 113 6.80 7.44 -6.58
CA LEU A 113 6.16 8.66 -7.10
C LEU A 113 6.19 9.83 -6.10
N THR A 114 6.51 9.59 -4.83
CA THR A 114 6.70 10.66 -3.81
C THR A 114 8.14 11.17 -3.73
N LEU A 115 9.11 10.55 -4.42
CA LEU A 115 10.49 11.03 -4.46
C LEU A 115 10.64 12.49 -4.91
N PRO A 116 9.80 13.04 -5.82
CA PRO A 116 9.83 14.47 -6.12
C PRO A 116 9.64 15.36 -4.89
N TYR A 117 8.93 14.92 -3.85
CA TYR A 117 8.78 15.68 -2.60
C TYR A 117 10.11 15.76 -1.84
N TYR A 118 10.84 14.63 -1.73
CA TYR A 118 12.17 14.61 -1.15
C TYR A 118 13.12 15.54 -1.91
N ILE A 119 13.12 15.46 -3.26
CA ILE A 119 13.99 16.28 -4.11
C ILE A 119 13.71 17.76 -3.90
N SER A 120 12.44 18.18 -3.93
CA SER A 120 12.07 19.58 -3.71
C SER A 120 12.53 20.09 -2.34
N ILE A 121 12.33 19.32 -1.26
CA ILE A 121 12.73 19.74 0.09
C ILE A 121 14.27 19.80 0.22
N ALA A 122 14.98 18.87 -0.42
CA ALA A 122 16.45 18.88 -0.47
C ALA A 122 17.03 20.10 -1.19
N PHE A 123 16.29 20.70 -2.14
CA PHE A 123 16.66 21.99 -2.74
C PHE A 123 16.38 23.18 -1.82
N LEU A 124 15.40 23.08 -0.93
CA LEU A 124 14.99 24.17 -0.02
C LEU A 124 15.89 24.27 1.22
N GLY A 125 16.55 23.19 1.65
CA GLY A 125 17.42 23.19 2.81
C GLY A 125 18.17 21.89 3.02
N ASN A 126 18.89 21.80 4.15
CA ASN A 126 19.65 20.60 4.49
C ASN A 126 18.74 19.54 5.10
N VAL A 127 18.39 18.53 4.31
CA VAL A 127 17.56 17.40 4.73
C VAL A 127 18.43 16.34 5.40
N ASP A 128 17.94 15.78 6.51
CA ASP A 128 18.54 14.58 7.08
C ASP A 128 18.23 13.37 6.19
N ASN A 129 19.20 13.02 5.35
CA ASN A 129 19.11 11.88 4.43
C ASN A 129 18.96 10.54 5.18
N GLY A 130 19.50 10.44 6.40
CA GLY A 130 19.37 9.25 7.25
C GLY A 130 17.94 9.07 7.73
N ALA A 131 17.31 10.16 8.18
CA ALA A 131 15.90 10.17 8.53
C ALA A 131 14.99 9.88 7.31
N ALA A 132 15.34 10.39 6.14
CA ALA A 132 14.57 10.13 4.92
C ALA A 132 14.62 8.65 4.50
N ILE A 133 15.81 8.06 4.41
CA ILE A 133 15.98 6.66 4.01
C ILE A 133 15.31 5.72 5.02
N SER A 134 15.48 5.97 6.32
CA SER A 134 14.81 5.19 7.37
C SER A 134 13.30 5.36 7.34
N GLY A 135 12.78 6.55 7.05
CA GLY A 135 11.35 6.80 6.88
C GLY A 135 10.74 5.99 5.72
N TYR A 136 11.38 6.00 4.54
CA TYR A 136 10.94 5.20 3.40
C TYR A 136 11.01 3.70 3.67
N LEU A 137 12.08 3.21 4.29
CA LEU A 137 12.19 1.80 4.70
C LEU A 137 11.10 1.43 5.71
N GLY A 138 10.82 2.31 6.68
CA GLY A 138 9.75 2.14 7.65
C GLY A 138 8.38 2.02 6.98
N LEU A 139 8.10 2.87 5.98
CA LEU A 139 6.85 2.82 5.19
C LEU A 139 6.73 1.51 4.38
N VAL A 140 7.82 0.98 3.83
CA VAL A 140 7.78 -0.30 3.11
C VAL A 140 7.52 -1.47 4.08
N LEU A 141 8.14 -1.46 5.26
CA LEU A 141 7.99 -2.50 6.27
C LEU A 141 6.59 -2.52 6.89
N ILE A 142 6.06 -1.36 7.30
CA ILE A 142 4.68 -1.25 7.81
C ILE A 142 3.68 -1.68 6.74
N SER A 143 3.93 -1.31 5.48
CA SER A 143 3.07 -1.71 4.38
C SER A 143 3.05 -3.21 4.16
N SER A 144 4.22 -3.85 4.26
CA SER A 144 4.34 -5.30 4.18
C SER A 144 3.55 -6.00 5.28
N ALA A 145 3.60 -5.48 6.51
CA ALA A 145 2.80 -6.01 7.62
C ALA A 145 1.28 -5.87 7.36
N TYR A 146 0.82 -4.70 6.93
CA TYR A 146 -0.58 -4.46 6.62
C TYR A 146 -1.09 -5.28 5.42
N ILE A 147 -0.25 -5.53 4.40
CA ILE A 147 -0.62 -6.43 3.29
C ILE A 147 -0.85 -7.84 3.82
N GLY A 148 0.03 -8.33 4.70
CA GLY A 148 -0.11 -9.64 5.32
C GLY A 148 -1.42 -9.77 6.11
N ILE A 149 -1.73 -8.78 6.94
CA ILE A 149 -2.98 -8.69 7.70
C ILE A 149 -4.20 -8.64 6.76
N GLY A 150 -4.13 -7.83 5.71
CA GLY A 150 -5.20 -7.69 4.73
C GLY A 150 -5.50 -8.98 3.97
N LEU A 151 -4.45 -9.68 3.50
CA LEU A 151 -4.61 -10.99 2.85
C LEU A 151 -5.18 -12.03 3.81
N PHE A 152 -4.72 -12.05 5.06
CA PHE A 152 -5.29 -12.93 6.10
C PHE A 152 -6.78 -12.65 6.31
N ALA A 153 -7.17 -11.39 6.50
CA ALA A 153 -8.57 -11.00 6.66
C ALA A 153 -9.43 -11.32 5.42
N SER A 154 -8.87 -11.17 4.21
CA SER A 154 -9.54 -11.54 2.95
C SER A 154 -9.72 -13.04 2.79
N SER A 155 -8.85 -13.86 3.37
CA SER A 155 -8.96 -15.32 3.32
C SER A 155 -10.10 -15.90 4.18
N ILE A 156 -10.46 -15.21 5.28
CA ILE A 156 -11.48 -15.66 6.23
C ILE A 156 -12.88 -15.11 5.86
N SER A 157 -12.93 -14.09 5.00
CA SER A 157 -14.17 -13.41 4.63
C SER A 157 -14.56 -13.66 3.17
N ASN A 158 -15.85 -13.88 2.93
CA ASN A 158 -16.43 -13.94 1.58
C ASN A 158 -16.95 -12.57 1.11
N ASN A 159 -16.92 -11.55 1.98
CA ASN A 159 -17.39 -10.20 1.65
C ASN A 159 -16.23 -9.20 1.75
N GLN A 160 -16.03 -8.40 0.69
CA GLN A 160 -15.00 -7.37 0.60
C GLN A 160 -15.09 -6.36 1.75
N ILE A 161 -16.29 -5.92 2.11
CA ILE A 161 -16.49 -4.94 3.19
C ILE A 161 -16.08 -5.53 4.54
N VAL A 162 -16.44 -6.78 4.80
CA VAL A 162 -16.07 -7.46 6.05
C VAL A 162 -14.57 -7.70 6.10
N SER A 163 -13.94 -8.09 4.99
CA SER A 163 -12.48 -8.24 4.90
C SER A 163 -11.76 -6.92 5.22
N PHE A 164 -12.25 -5.81 4.67
CA PHE A 164 -11.73 -4.48 4.93
C PHE A 164 -11.82 -4.12 6.42
N LEU A 165 -13.00 -4.23 7.03
CA LEU A 165 -13.21 -3.88 8.44
C LEU A 165 -12.37 -4.75 9.39
N VAL A 166 -12.25 -6.05 9.12
CA VAL A 166 -11.42 -6.97 9.91
C VAL A 166 -9.94 -6.60 9.81
N SER A 167 -9.46 -6.30 8.59
CA SER A 167 -8.06 -5.89 8.41
C SER A 167 -7.74 -4.57 9.09
N LEU A 168 -8.65 -3.59 9.06
CA LEU A 168 -8.50 -2.34 9.81
C LEU A 168 -8.51 -2.60 11.32
N PHE A 169 -9.46 -3.40 11.81
CA PHE A 169 -9.55 -3.71 13.23
C PHE A 169 -8.27 -4.36 13.77
N ILE A 170 -7.72 -5.32 13.04
CA ILE A 170 -6.44 -5.94 13.39
C ILE A 170 -5.31 -4.92 13.26
N GLY A 171 -5.31 -4.11 12.20
CA GLY A 171 -4.30 -3.08 11.98
C GLY A 171 -4.21 -2.04 13.11
N ILE A 172 -5.32 -1.69 13.76
CA ILE A 172 -5.34 -0.75 14.89
C ILE A 172 -4.46 -1.23 16.06
N PHE A 173 -4.35 -2.54 16.28
CA PHE A 173 -3.50 -3.09 17.36
C PHE A 173 -2.00 -2.97 17.07
N PHE A 174 -1.62 -2.69 15.82
CA PHE A 174 -0.22 -2.50 15.39
C PHE A 174 0.16 -1.02 15.23
N LEU A 175 -0.77 -0.11 15.57
CA LEU A 175 -0.66 1.34 15.49
C LEU A 175 -0.10 1.90 16.81
#